data_AF-A0A2W6AXP8-F1
#
_entry.id   AF-A0A2W6AXP8-F1
#
_cell.length_a   1.000
_cell.length_b   1.000
_cell.length_c   1.000
_cell.angle_alpha   90.00
_cell.angle_beta   90.00
_cell.angle_gamma   90.00
#
_symmetry.space_group_name_H-M   'P 1'
#
loop_
_entity.id
_entity.type
_entity.pdbx_description
1 polymer ?
#
loop_
_entity_poly.entity_id
_entity_poly.type
_entity_poly.pdbx_seq_one_letter_code
_entity_poly.pdbx_strand_id
1 'polypeptide(L)'
;MADVERYKEESRRQGEPIHTEEQRFVLQVVQPGLAGLMDGSVSTLAPIFATAFATHKPHTVFLVGLAAAVGAGISMAFSEGLSDDGTLTGRGNPIMRGAITGVMTFLGGLGHTLPFLLPSIHAALILAYVIVGIELIIIAFIRNKYFQMRFLTSFVQVVFGGALVFLAGILIGSSG
;
A
#
# COMPACT_ATOMS: atom_id res chain seq x y z
N MET A 1 -12.37 -25.37 26.83
CA MET A 1 -11.02 -25.90 26.56
C MET A 1 -11.07 -27.20 25.77
N ALA A 2 -11.91 -28.18 26.17
CA ALA A 2 -12.14 -29.41 25.41
C ALA A 2 -12.70 -29.21 23.98
N ASP A 3 -13.55 -28.19 23.76
CA ASP A 3 -14.12 -27.94 22.42
C ASP A 3 -13.11 -27.33 21.44
N VAL A 4 -12.13 -26.59 21.97
CA VAL A 4 -11.04 -26.00 21.16
C VAL A 4 -10.08 -27.10 20.70
N GLU A 5 -9.79 -28.09 21.54
CA GLU A 5 -8.98 -29.24 21.13
C GLU A 5 -9.72 -30.13 20.14
N ARG A 6 -11.02 -30.37 20.36
CA ARG A 6 -11.85 -31.15 19.43
C ARG A 6 -11.94 -30.50 18.04
N TYR A 7 -12.13 -29.18 17.97
CA TYR A 7 -12.09 -28.41 16.73
C TYR A 7 -10.72 -28.52 16.03
N LYS A 8 -9.62 -28.43 16.79
CA LYS A 8 -8.26 -28.60 16.24
C LYS A 8 -8.01 -30.02 15.72
N GLU A 9 -8.57 -31.05 16.34
CA GLU A 9 -8.44 -32.43 15.86
C GLU A 9 -9.30 -32.70 14.62
N GLU A 10 -10.52 -32.15 14.55
CA GLU A 10 -11.39 -32.27 13.38
C GLU A 10 -10.82 -31.53 12.17
N SER A 11 -10.35 -30.28 12.33
CA SER A 11 -9.71 -29.54 11.25
C SER A 11 -8.40 -30.21 10.78
N ARG A 12 -7.61 -30.82 11.68
CA ARG A 12 -6.44 -31.64 11.31
C ARG A 12 -6.83 -32.87 10.49
N ARG A 13 -7.93 -33.53 10.82
CA ARG A 13 -8.45 -34.70 10.07
C ARG A 13 -8.99 -34.31 8.69
N GLN A 14 -9.52 -33.10 8.54
CA GLN A 14 -10.05 -32.59 7.26
C GLN A 14 -8.99 -31.92 6.38
N GLY A 15 -7.75 -31.80 6.86
CA GLY A 15 -6.67 -31.11 6.12
C GLY A 15 -6.84 -29.59 6.08
N GLU A 16 -7.74 -29.02 6.88
CA GLU A 16 -7.93 -27.58 6.96
C GLU A 16 -6.78 -26.94 7.75
N PRO A 17 -6.11 -25.91 7.20
CA PRO A 17 -5.06 -25.21 7.93
C PRO A 17 -5.66 -24.47 9.14
N ILE A 18 -5.26 -24.90 10.34
CA ILE A 18 -5.65 -24.24 11.60
C ILE A 18 -4.80 -22.99 11.76
N HIS A 19 -5.34 -21.84 11.36
CA HIS A 19 -4.72 -20.56 11.64
C HIS A 19 -5.01 -20.10 13.07
N THR A 20 -3.97 -19.66 13.79
CA THR A 20 -4.14 -18.94 15.06
C THR A 20 -4.87 -17.61 14.83
N GLU A 21 -5.44 -17.01 15.88
CA GLU A 21 -6.08 -15.69 15.77
C GLU A 21 -5.11 -14.62 15.23
N GLU A 22 -3.84 -14.69 15.64
CA GLU A 22 -2.77 -13.82 15.13
C GLU A 22 -2.53 -14.03 13.62
N GLN A 23 -2.48 -15.29 13.16
CA GLN A 23 -2.33 -15.59 11.74
C GLN A 23 -3.53 -15.11 10.91
N ARG A 24 -4.76 -15.27 11.42
CA ARG A 24 -5.96 -14.75 10.77
C ARG A 24 -5.91 -13.23 10.68
N PHE A 25 -5.55 -12.54 11.75
CA PHE A 25 -5.40 -11.08 11.74
C PHE A 25 -4.38 -10.62 10.69
N VAL A 26 -3.22 -11.28 10.62
CA VAL A 26 -2.20 -10.95 9.62
C VAL A 26 -2.73 -11.17 8.20
N LEU A 27 -3.34 -12.31 7.91
CA LEU A 27 -3.83 -12.65 6.58
C LEU A 27 -5.01 -11.77 6.13
N GLN A 28 -5.92 -11.44 7.04
CA GLN A 28 -7.20 -10.81 6.68
C GLN A 28 -7.18 -9.28 6.79
N VAL A 29 -6.22 -8.71 7.53
CA VAL A 29 -6.16 -7.26 7.79
C VAL A 29 -4.79 -6.70 7.44
N VAL A 30 -3.71 -7.23 8.03
CA VAL A 30 -2.37 -6.65 7.85
C VAL A 30 -1.88 -6.81 6.41
N GLN A 31 -2.07 -7.99 5.82
CA GLN A 31 -1.65 -8.29 4.47
C GLN A 31 -2.37 -7.42 3.41
N PRO A 32 -3.72 -7.39 3.35
CA PRO A 32 -4.42 -6.52 2.39
C PRO A 32 -4.08 -5.04 2.63
N GLY A 33 -4.02 -4.61 3.90
CA GLY A 33 -3.69 -3.22 4.22
C GLY A 33 -2.27 -2.82 3.83
N LEU A 34 -1.29 -3.69 4.04
CA LEU A 34 0.10 -3.45 3.64
C LEU A 34 0.25 -3.46 2.11
N ALA A 35 -0.42 -4.39 1.43
CA ALA A 35 -0.44 -4.44 -0.04
C ALA A 35 -1.01 -3.15 -0.62
N GLY A 36 -2.13 -2.67 -0.08
CA GLY A 36 -2.71 -1.41 -0.48
C GLY A 36 -1.77 -0.23 -0.23
N LEU A 37 -1.22 -0.12 0.99
CA LEU A 37 -0.30 0.96 1.35
C LEU A 37 0.93 1.01 0.43
N MET A 38 1.51 -0.14 0.09
CA MET A 38 2.63 -0.23 -0.85
C MET A 38 2.25 0.25 -2.25
N ASP A 39 1.13 -0.22 -2.77
CA ASP A 39 0.65 0.16 -4.10
C ASP A 39 0.39 1.66 -4.17
N GLY A 40 -0.34 2.20 -3.19
CA GLY A 40 -0.63 3.63 -3.09
C GLY A 40 0.63 4.48 -2.95
N SER A 41 1.52 4.13 -2.04
CA SER A 41 2.72 4.93 -1.76
C SER A 41 3.72 4.95 -2.92
N VAL A 42 3.73 3.91 -3.76
CA VAL A 42 4.72 3.76 -4.84
C VAL A 42 4.14 4.15 -6.19
N SER A 43 2.96 3.68 -6.56
CA SER A 43 2.40 3.84 -7.92
C SER A 43 2.06 5.30 -8.27
N THR A 44 1.68 6.11 -7.28
CA THR A 44 1.30 7.52 -7.50
C THR A 44 2.50 8.46 -7.57
N LEU A 45 3.71 8.03 -7.19
CA LEU A 45 4.91 8.85 -7.26
C LEU A 45 5.21 9.27 -8.71
N ALA A 46 5.12 8.34 -9.67
CA ALA A 46 5.41 8.63 -11.07
C ALA A 46 4.56 9.78 -11.64
N PRO A 47 3.20 9.72 -11.61
CA PRO A 47 2.39 10.81 -12.14
C PRO A 47 2.54 12.12 -11.36
N ILE A 48 2.73 12.07 -10.04
CA ILE A 48 2.93 13.26 -9.20
C ILE A 48 4.23 13.98 -9.58
N PHE A 49 5.35 13.27 -9.61
CA PHE A 49 6.64 13.88 -9.93
C PHE A 49 6.73 14.26 -11.41
N ALA A 50 6.22 13.43 -12.33
CA ALA A 50 6.14 13.82 -13.74
C ALA A 50 5.40 15.15 -13.90
N THR A 51 4.24 15.30 -13.25
CA THR A 51 3.46 16.55 -13.28
C THR A 51 4.20 17.70 -12.60
N ALA A 52 4.87 17.45 -11.48
CA ALA A 52 5.61 18.47 -10.74
C ALA A 52 6.75 19.05 -11.57
N PHE A 53 7.53 18.19 -12.22
CA PHE A 53 8.67 18.60 -13.06
C PHE A 53 8.24 19.13 -14.42
N ALA A 54 7.13 18.66 -14.99
CA ALA A 54 6.62 19.20 -16.25
C ALA A 54 5.96 20.58 -16.05
N THR A 55 5.10 20.73 -15.04
CA THR A 55 4.21 21.89 -14.93
C THR A 55 4.71 22.96 -13.97
N HIS A 56 5.52 22.58 -12.97
CA HIS A 56 5.92 23.45 -11.85
C HIS A 56 4.74 24.09 -11.09
N LYS A 57 3.51 23.56 -11.25
CA LYS A 57 2.28 24.10 -10.65
C LYS A 57 1.78 23.16 -9.56
N PRO A 58 1.96 23.48 -8.26
CA PRO A 58 1.64 22.55 -7.18
C PRO A 58 0.16 22.14 -7.17
N HIS A 59 -0.78 23.07 -7.41
CA HIS A 59 -2.20 22.71 -7.49
C HIS A 59 -2.51 21.69 -8.61
N THR A 60 -1.83 21.76 -9.75
CA THR A 60 -1.99 20.78 -10.83
C THR A 60 -1.48 19.41 -10.39
N VAL A 61 -0.35 19.38 -9.68
CA VAL A 61 0.19 18.15 -9.08
C VAL A 61 -0.78 17.56 -8.06
N PHE A 62 -1.37 18.38 -7.19
CA PHE A 62 -2.36 17.93 -6.21
C PHE A 62 -3.56 17.26 -6.89
N LEU A 63 -4.13 17.87 -7.93
CA LEU A 63 -5.28 17.30 -8.64
C LEU A 63 -4.94 15.96 -9.31
N VAL A 64 -3.78 15.88 -9.97
CA VAL A 64 -3.32 14.64 -10.62
C VAL A 64 -3.02 13.56 -9.57
N GLY A 65 -2.34 13.91 -8.48
CA GLY A 65 -2.05 12.99 -7.39
C GLY A 65 -3.31 12.47 -6.70
N LEU A 66 -4.29 13.35 -6.45
CA LEU A 66 -5.56 12.96 -5.86
C LEU A 66 -6.36 12.04 -6.80
N ALA A 67 -6.40 12.36 -8.08
CA ALA A 67 -7.04 11.51 -9.09
C ALA A 67 -6.36 10.13 -9.17
N ALA A 68 -5.02 10.10 -9.15
CA ALA A 68 -4.25 8.86 -9.15
C ALA A 68 -4.52 8.02 -7.89
N ALA A 69 -4.51 8.63 -6.70
CA ALA A 69 -4.78 7.95 -5.43
C ALA A 69 -6.20 7.38 -5.37
N VAL A 70 -7.21 8.14 -5.82
CA VAL A 70 -8.61 7.67 -5.89
C VAL A 70 -8.75 6.51 -6.89
N GLY A 71 -8.18 6.66 -8.09
CA GLY A 71 -8.22 5.64 -9.13
C GLY A 71 -7.55 4.34 -8.69
N ALA A 72 -6.34 4.43 -8.13
CA ALA A 72 -5.61 3.30 -7.58
C ALA A 72 -6.38 2.62 -6.44
N GLY A 73 -6.95 3.41 -5.51
CA GLY A 73 -7.75 2.90 -4.39
C GLY A 73 -8.96 2.09 -4.85
N ILE A 74 -9.72 2.61 -5.82
CA ILE A 74 -10.85 1.88 -6.42
C ILE A 74 -10.34 0.61 -7.11
N SER A 75 -9.32 0.72 -7.95
CA SER A 75 -8.77 -0.42 -8.69
C SER A 75 -8.35 -1.55 -7.76
N MET A 76 -7.55 -1.23 -6.74
CA MET A 76 -7.06 -2.20 -5.77
C MET A 76 -8.15 -2.79 -4.89
N ALA A 77 -9.19 -2.02 -4.55
CA ALA A 77 -10.35 -2.55 -3.83
C ALA A 77 -11.04 -3.68 -4.61
N PHE A 78 -11.25 -3.47 -5.92
CA PHE A 78 -11.82 -4.49 -6.79
C PHE A 78 -10.84 -5.66 -7.03
N SER A 79 -9.55 -5.38 -7.26
CA SER A 79 -8.55 -6.44 -7.46
C SER A 79 -8.45 -7.40 -6.28
N GLU A 80 -8.45 -6.90 -5.05
CA GLU A 80 -8.43 -7.73 -3.85
C GLU A 80 -9.80 -8.34 -3.52
N GLY A 81 -10.89 -7.57 -3.67
CA GLY A 81 -12.24 -8.04 -3.37
C GLY A 81 -12.74 -9.12 -4.34
N LEU A 82 -12.23 -9.14 -5.57
CA LEU A 82 -12.56 -10.14 -6.59
C LEU A 82 -11.50 -11.24 -6.72
N SER A 83 -10.44 -11.23 -5.89
CA SER A 83 -9.36 -12.21 -6.01
C SER A 83 -9.82 -13.63 -5.68
N ASP A 84 -10.61 -13.76 -4.62
CA ASP A 84 -11.15 -15.02 -4.10
C ASP A 84 -12.21 -14.73 -3.02
N ASP A 85 -13.10 -15.69 -2.75
CA ASP A 85 -14.14 -15.57 -1.72
C ASP A 85 -13.66 -15.90 -0.29
N GLY A 86 -12.38 -16.21 -0.11
CA GLY A 86 -11.78 -16.56 1.17
C GLY A 86 -12.00 -18.01 1.63
N THR A 87 -12.82 -18.81 0.95
CA THR A 87 -13.19 -20.18 1.38
C THR A 87 -12.01 -21.14 1.26
N LEU A 88 -11.27 -21.06 0.14
CA LEU A 88 -10.11 -21.90 -0.14
C LEU A 88 -8.81 -21.35 0.47
N THR A 89 -8.71 -20.03 0.63
CA THR A 89 -7.45 -19.35 0.99
C THR A 89 -7.34 -19.02 2.48
N GLY A 90 -8.46 -19.08 3.22
CA GLY A 90 -8.53 -18.62 4.62
C GLY A 90 -8.44 -17.10 4.78
N ARG A 91 -8.42 -16.33 3.68
CA ARG A 91 -8.31 -14.87 3.68
C ARG A 91 -9.59 -14.15 4.14
N GLY A 92 -10.66 -14.88 4.45
CA GLY A 92 -11.87 -14.30 5.04
C GLY A 92 -12.69 -13.47 4.05
N ASN A 93 -13.49 -12.53 4.55
CA ASN A 93 -14.52 -11.85 3.75
C ASN A 93 -13.90 -10.97 2.62
N PRO A 94 -14.22 -11.24 1.34
CA PRO A 94 -13.66 -10.51 0.21
C PRO A 94 -13.97 -9.01 0.22
N ILE A 95 -15.19 -8.63 0.62
CA ILE A 95 -15.62 -7.22 0.66
C ILE A 95 -14.78 -6.46 1.70
N MET A 96 -14.54 -7.06 2.86
CA MET A 96 -13.68 -6.45 3.89
C MET A 96 -12.25 -6.28 3.43
N ARG A 97 -11.66 -7.30 2.79
CA ARG A 97 -10.30 -7.20 2.25
C ARG A 97 -10.20 -6.13 1.18
N GLY A 98 -11.13 -6.12 0.23
CA GLY A 98 -11.21 -5.09 -0.81
C GLY A 98 -11.30 -3.69 -0.22
N ALA A 99 -12.16 -3.49 0.78
CA ALA A 99 -12.27 -2.20 1.48
C ALA A 99 -10.95 -1.80 2.17
N ILE A 100 -10.32 -2.72 2.91
CA ILE A 100 -9.04 -2.47 3.59
C ILE A 100 -7.96 -2.10 2.57
N THR A 101 -7.77 -2.91 1.53
CA THR A 101 -6.77 -2.66 0.50
C THR A 101 -7.01 -1.33 -0.20
N GLY A 102 -8.24 -1.08 -0.66
CA GLY A 102 -8.57 0.15 -1.38
C GLY A 102 -8.37 1.42 -0.55
N VAL A 103 -8.79 1.41 0.71
CA VAL A 103 -8.58 2.53 1.63
C VAL A 103 -7.08 2.74 1.87
N MET A 104 -6.32 1.68 2.12
CA MET A 104 -4.89 1.79 2.36
C MET A 104 -4.11 2.24 1.12
N THR A 105 -4.53 1.82 -0.09
CA THR A 105 -4.00 2.36 -1.36
C THR A 105 -4.29 3.84 -1.50
N PHE A 106 -5.53 4.26 -1.28
CA PHE A 106 -5.88 5.68 -1.32
C PHE A 106 -5.05 6.49 -0.32
N LEU A 107 -4.92 6.03 0.93
CA LEU A 107 -4.14 6.71 1.96
C LEU A 107 -2.65 6.76 1.62
N GLY A 108 -2.09 5.69 1.07
CA GLY A 108 -0.69 5.66 0.61
C GLY A 108 -0.42 6.66 -0.50
N GLY A 109 -1.35 6.85 -1.44
CA GLY A 109 -1.20 7.86 -2.50
C GLY A 109 -1.51 9.28 -2.02
N LEU A 110 -2.40 9.44 -1.04
CA LEU A 110 -2.84 10.74 -0.55
C LEU A 110 -1.75 11.44 0.27
N GLY A 111 -1.00 10.71 1.11
CA GLY A 111 -0.03 11.29 2.04
C GLY A 111 0.96 12.24 1.36
N HIS A 112 1.69 11.75 0.36
CA HIS A 112 2.65 12.56 -0.41
C HIS A 112 2.00 13.46 -1.50
N THR A 113 0.68 13.38 -1.70
CA THR A 113 -0.08 14.31 -2.54
C THR A 113 -0.44 15.61 -1.80
N LEU A 114 -0.79 15.52 -0.51
CA LEU A 114 -1.22 16.67 0.30
C LEU A 114 -0.25 17.86 0.34
N PRO A 115 1.09 17.69 0.32
CA PRO A 115 2.04 18.80 0.28
C PRO A 115 1.84 19.75 -0.90
N PHE A 116 1.27 19.29 -2.01
CA PHE A 116 1.02 20.08 -3.20
C PHE A 116 -0.20 21.02 -3.09
N LEU A 117 -0.86 21.06 -1.92
CA LEU A 117 -1.74 22.17 -1.54
C LEU A 117 -0.96 23.46 -1.21
N LEU A 118 0.34 23.35 -0.92
CA LEU A 118 1.19 24.51 -0.69
C LEU A 118 1.38 25.33 -1.98
N PRO A 119 1.42 26.66 -1.91
CA PRO A 119 1.61 27.52 -3.08
C PRO A 119 3.05 27.46 -3.65
N SER A 120 4.02 27.07 -2.83
CA SER A 120 5.43 26.95 -3.26
C SER A 120 5.74 25.52 -3.67
N ILE A 121 6.13 25.33 -4.94
CA ILE A 121 6.50 24.02 -5.47
C ILE A 121 7.72 23.43 -4.74
N HIS A 122 8.70 24.24 -4.38
CA HIS A 122 9.88 23.77 -3.64
C HIS A 122 9.52 23.29 -2.23
N ALA A 123 8.66 24.03 -1.52
CA ALA A 123 8.19 23.62 -0.21
C ALA A 123 7.35 22.33 -0.29
N ALA A 124 6.47 22.23 -1.29
CA ALA A 124 5.68 21.04 -1.55
C ALA A 124 6.56 19.80 -1.83
N LEU A 125 7.58 19.94 -2.69
CA LEU A 125 8.52 18.85 -3.01
C LEU A 125 9.30 18.37 -1.79
N ILE A 126 9.87 19.30 -1.01
CA ILE A 126 10.63 18.95 0.20
C ILE A 126 9.74 18.18 1.18
N LEU A 127 8.54 18.68 1.43
CA LEU A 127 7.60 18.02 2.34
C LEU A 127 7.12 16.68 1.79
N ALA A 128 6.86 16.56 0.48
CA ALA A 128 6.52 15.30 -0.17
C ALA A 128 7.63 14.26 -0.01
N TYR A 129 8.91 14.64 -0.21
CA TYR A 129 10.04 13.72 0.01
C TYR A 129 10.14 13.22 1.45
N VAL A 130 9.89 14.10 2.43
CA VAL A 130 9.87 13.71 3.85
C VAL A 130 8.73 12.73 4.13
N ILE A 131 7.53 13.01 3.62
CA ILE A 131 6.36 12.12 3.79
C ILE A 131 6.62 10.76 3.15
N VAL A 132 7.13 10.71 1.91
CA VAL A 132 7.52 9.45 1.25
C VAL A 132 8.53 8.70 2.11
N GLY A 133 9.56 9.37 2.64
CA GLY A 133 10.53 8.74 3.54
C GLY A 133 9.87 8.07 4.75
N ILE A 134 8.90 8.75 5.38
CA ILE A 134 8.13 8.21 6.51
C ILE A 134 7.24 7.05 6.08
N GLU A 135 6.53 7.15 4.95
CA GLU A 135 5.68 6.10 4.39
C GLU A 135 6.50 4.82 4.14
N LEU A 136 7.66 4.92 3.50
CA LEU A 136 8.54 3.78 3.23
C LEU A 136 9.11 3.16 4.52
N ILE A 137 9.43 3.95 5.54
CA ILE A 137 9.84 3.45 6.86
C ILE A 137 8.69 2.69 7.53
N ILE A 138 7.48 3.24 7.52
CA ILE A 138 6.29 2.58 8.08
C ILE A 138 6.03 1.25 7.37
N ILE A 139 6.07 1.22 6.04
CA ILE A 139 5.92 -0.01 5.24
C ILE A 139 7.00 -1.03 5.63
N ALA A 140 8.27 -0.63 5.68
CA ALA A 140 9.37 -1.52 6.05
C ALA A 140 9.24 -2.06 7.47
N PHE A 141 8.76 -1.23 8.41
CA PHE A 141 8.49 -1.63 9.78
C PHE A 141 7.35 -2.64 9.88
N ILE A 142 6.22 -2.42 9.20
CA ILE A 142 5.09 -3.37 9.18
C ILE A 142 5.53 -4.72 8.60
N ARG A 143 6.29 -4.70 7.48
CA ARG A 143 6.88 -5.91 6.88
C ARG A 143 7.75 -6.68 7.88
N ASN A 144 8.63 -5.97 8.58
CA ASN A 144 9.51 -6.60 9.56
C ASN A 144 8.73 -7.18 10.74
N LYS A 145 7.77 -6.42 11.28
CA LYS A 145 6.99 -6.80 12.46
C LYS A 145 6.09 -8.01 12.23
N TYR A 146 5.38 -8.05 11.10
CA TYR A 146 4.32 -9.05 10.86
C TYR A 146 4.73 -10.19 9.92
N PHE A 147 5.71 -9.98 9.04
CA PHE A 147 6.16 -10.99 8.07
C PHE A 147 7.57 -11.52 8.35
N GLN A 148 8.18 -11.15 9.48
CA GLN A 148 9.51 -11.61 9.93
C GLN A 148 10.64 -11.39 8.89
N MET A 149 10.42 -10.49 7.93
CA MET A 149 11.42 -10.12 6.95
C MET A 149 12.53 -9.31 7.63
N ARG A 150 13.80 -9.51 7.25
CA ARG A 150 14.89 -8.67 7.77
C ARG A 150 14.62 -7.20 7.42
N PHE A 151 14.62 -6.32 8.43
CA PHE A 151 14.27 -4.91 8.25
C PHE A 151 15.08 -4.24 7.14
N LEU A 152 16.39 -4.45 7.11
CA LEU A 152 17.27 -3.86 6.11
C LEU A 152 16.92 -4.30 4.68
N THR A 153 16.64 -5.59 4.47
CA THR A 153 16.20 -6.11 3.17
C THR A 153 14.85 -5.52 2.77
N SER A 154 13.92 -5.41 3.72
CA SER A 154 12.60 -4.84 3.48
C SER A 154 12.66 -3.38 3.08
N PHE A 155 13.48 -2.61 3.81
CA PHE A 155 13.73 -1.20 3.56
C PHE A 155 14.38 -0.98 2.19
N VAL A 156 15.46 -1.70 1.88
CA VAL A 156 16.15 -1.59 0.59
C VAL A 156 15.22 -1.90 -0.58
N GLN A 157 14.40 -2.95 -0.50
CA GLN A 157 13.45 -3.29 -1.57
C GLN A 157 12.41 -2.19 -1.80
N VAL A 158 11.84 -1.66 -0.73
CA VAL A 158 10.78 -0.63 -0.78
C VAL A 158 11.35 0.69 -1.29
N VAL A 159 12.53 1.09 -0.81
CA VAL A 159 13.24 2.29 -1.26
C VAL A 159 13.68 2.16 -2.71
N PHE A 160 14.21 1.01 -3.12
CA PHE A 160 14.63 0.78 -4.50
C PHE A 160 13.45 0.82 -5.48
N GLY A 161 12.33 0.17 -5.14
CA GLY A 161 11.10 0.25 -5.91
C GLY A 161 10.59 1.68 -6.05
N GLY A 162 10.51 2.42 -4.93
CA GLY A 162 10.13 3.84 -4.93
C GLY A 162 11.06 4.71 -5.77
N ALA A 163 12.37 4.49 -5.68
CA ALA A 163 13.37 5.24 -6.46
C ALA A 163 13.21 5.00 -7.97
N LEU A 164 12.95 3.77 -8.41
CA LEU A 164 12.73 3.49 -9.83
C LEU A 164 11.50 4.23 -10.38
N VAL A 165 10.38 4.18 -9.66
CA VAL A 165 9.13 4.85 -10.09
C VAL A 165 9.30 6.37 -10.06
N PHE A 166 10.01 6.89 -9.05
CA PHE A 166 10.39 8.30 -8.97
C PHE A 166 11.24 8.74 -10.17
N LEU A 167 12.30 7.99 -10.50
CA LEU A 167 13.14 8.28 -11.65
C LEU A 167 12.34 8.25 -12.96
N ALA A 168 11.46 7.27 -13.14
CA ALA A 168 10.58 7.20 -14.30
C ALA A 168 9.70 8.46 -14.40
N GLY A 169 9.13 8.92 -13.29
CA GLY A 169 8.35 10.16 -13.22
C GLY A 169 9.17 11.39 -13.64
N ILE A 170 10.38 11.55 -13.11
CA ILE A 170 11.28 12.64 -13.53
C ILE A 170 11.55 12.58 -15.02
N LEU A 171 11.99 11.42 -15.53
CA LEU A 171 12.37 11.28 -16.93
C LEU A 171 11.21 11.62 -17.86
N ILE A 172 10.02 11.08 -17.58
CA ILE A 172 8.79 11.37 -18.35
C ILE A 172 8.46 12.86 -18.27
N GLY A 173 8.44 13.45 -17.07
CA GLY A 173 8.10 14.86 -16.86
C GLY A 173 9.11 15.85 -17.45
N SER A 174 10.38 15.46 -17.55
CA SER A 174 11.46 16.27 -18.13
C SER A 174 11.61 16.13 -19.65
N SER A 175 10.87 15.19 -20.26
CA SER A 175 10.96 14.89 -21.69
C SER A 175 10.00 15.70 -22.58
N GLY A 176 9.18 16.57 -21.97
CA GLY A 176 8.19 17.42 -22.64
C GLY A 176 8.55 18.90 -22.66
#